data_AF-A0A2M7L2T1-F1
#
_entry.id   AF-A0A2M7L2T1-F1
#
_cell.length_a   1.000
_cell.length_b   1.000
_cell.length_c   1.000
_cell.angle_alpha   90.00
_cell.angle_beta   90.00
_cell.angle_gamma   90.00
#
_symmetry.space_group_name_H-M   'P 1'
#
loop_
_entity.id
_entity.type
_entity.pdbx_description
1 polymer ?
#
loop_
_entity_poly.entity_id
_entity_poly.type
_entity_poly.pdbx_seq_one_letter_code
_entity_poly.pdbx_strand_id
1 'polypeptide(L)' 'MPAVTLLGLNEAAEHHGDILEQCGQFFDQQQLSIFVSETLPLEQAADAHRPTEAGGMSGKVVLEVQHTDGEEDA' A
#
# COMPACT_ATOMS: atom_id res chain seq x y z
N MET A 1 -6.55 8.16 -2.62
CA MET A 1 -8.03 8.11 -2.61
C MET A 1 -8.44 6.64 -2.47
N PRO A 2 -8.93 6.17 -1.31
CA PRO A 2 -9.19 4.74 -1.12
C PRO A 2 -10.54 4.35 -1.73
N ALA A 3 -10.58 3.21 -2.40
CA ALA A 3 -11.69 2.73 -3.21
C ALA A 3 -13.03 2.51 -2.47
N VAL A 4 -13.05 2.52 -1.13
CA VAL A 4 -14.25 2.26 -0.32
C VAL A 4 -15.24 3.43 -0.32
N THR A 5 -14.77 4.68 -0.40
CA THR A 5 -15.64 5.86 -0.49
C THR A 5 -16.34 5.97 -1.84
N LEU A 6 -15.77 5.37 -2.89
CA LEU A 6 -16.36 5.33 -4.23
C LEU A 6 -17.72 4.57 -4.26
N LEU A 7 -17.93 3.66 -3.30
CA LEU A 7 -19.15 2.85 -3.18
C LEU A 7 -20.21 3.45 -2.23
N GLY A 8 -19.97 4.64 -1.66
CA GLY A 8 -20.91 5.32 -0.75
C GLY A 8 -21.04 4.67 0.63
N LEU A 9 -20.14 3.75 0.99
CA LEU A 9 -20.15 3.00 2.26
C LEU A 9 -19.33 3.74 3.34
N ASN A 10 -19.81 4.91 3.77
CA ASN A 10 -19.07 5.78 4.68
C ASN A 10 -18.76 5.12 6.04
N GLU A 11 -19.73 4.43 6.64
CA GLU A 11 -19.56 3.74 7.92
C GLU A 11 -18.56 2.57 7.82
N ALA A 12 -18.54 1.84 6.70
CA ALA A 12 -17.55 0.79 6.46
C ALA A 12 -16.14 1.36 6.24
N ALA A 13 -16.04 2.56 5.65
CA ALA A 13 -14.77 3.26 5.49
C ALA A 13 -14.20 3.71 6.84
N GLU A 14 -15.04 4.26 7.71
CA GLU A 14 -14.67 4.66 9.08
C GLU A 14 -14.17 3.45 9.89
N HIS A 15 -14.93 2.35 9.89
CA HIS A 15 -14.51 1.13 10.58
C HIS A 15 -13.18 0.57 10.05
N HIS A 16 -12.96 0.65 8.74
CA HIS A 16 -11.69 0.22 8.15
C HIS A 16 -10.53 1.13 8.58
N GLY A 17 -10.79 2.43 8.77
CA GLY A 17 -9.85 3.37 9.37
C GLY A 17 -9.43 2.95 10.78
N ASP A 18 -10.39 2.61 11.63
CA ASP A 18 -10.13 2.16 13.01
C ASP A 18 -9.24 0.89 13.05
N ILE A 19 -9.45 -0.03 12.10
CA ILE A 19 -8.62 -1.24 11.96
C ILE A 19 -7.18 -0.87 11.58
N LEU A 20 -7.01 0.04 10.62
CA LEU A 20 -5.69 0.48 10.18
C LEU A 20 -4.94 1.22 11.29
N GLU A 21 -5.63 2.02 12.10
CA GLU A 21 -5.05 2.69 13.27
C GLU A 21 -4.56 1.68 14.31
N GLN A 22 -5.36 0.66 14.63
CA GLN A 22 -4.95 -0.44 15.52
C GLN A 22 -3.73 -1.19 14.97
N CYS A 23 -3.69 -1.46 13.65
CA CYS A 23 -2.52 -2.05 13.02
C CYS A 23 -1.27 -1.16 13.19
N GLY A 24 -1.42 0.16 13.06
CA GLY A 24 -0.34 1.13 13.32
C GLY A 24 0.25 0.99 14.72
N GLN A 25 -0.61 0.91 15.73
CA GLN A 25 -0.17 0.71 17.12
C GLN A 25 0.60 -0.62 17.31
N PHE A 26 0.24 -1.68 16.59
CA PHE A 26 0.97 -2.95 16.64
C PHE A 26 2.33 -2.90 15.93
N PHE A 27 2.47 -2.10 14.87
CA PHE A 27 3.76 -1.82 14.26
C PHE A 27 4.68 -1.05 15.22
N ASP A 28 4.17 -0.01 15.88
CA ASP A 28 4.95 0.78 16.84
C ASP A 28 5.44 -0.07 18.02
N GLN A 29 4.63 -1.03 18.46
CA GLN A 29 4.96 -1.98 19.51
C GLN A 29 5.83 -3.16 19.03
N GLN A 30 6.25 -3.18 17.75
CA GLN A 30 7.00 -4.28 17.13
C GLN A 30 6.29 -5.65 17.19
N GLN A 31 4.97 -5.66 17.38
CA GLN A 31 4.15 -6.87 17.41
C GLN A 31 3.71 -7.29 16.00
N LEU A 32 3.75 -6.36 15.04
CA LEU A 32 3.52 -6.62 13.63
C LEU A 32 4.77 -6.23 12.82
N SER A 33 5.14 -7.04 11.83
CA SER A 33 6.29 -6.80 10.95
C SER A 33 5.87 -6.92 9.49
N ILE A 34 6.28 -5.97 8.66
CA ILE A 34 6.09 -6.05 7.21
C ILE A 34 7.25 -6.84 6.61
N PHE A 35 6.94 -7.92 5.90
CA PHE A 35 7.92 -8.63 5.09
C PHE A 35 7.82 -8.15 3.64
N VAL A 36 8.77 -7.29 3.24
CA VAL A 36 8.89 -6.80 1.86
C VAL A 36 9.77 -7.78 1.08
N SER A 37 9.21 -8.36 0.03
CA SER A 37 9.91 -9.32 -0.83
C SER A 37 10.70 -8.60 -1.92
N GLU A 38 10.13 -7.53 -2.46
CA GLU A 38 10.67 -6.80 -3.60
C GLU A 38 10.15 -5.35 -3.58
N THR A 39 10.99 -4.41 -4.00
CA THR A 39 10.63 -3.01 -4.20
C THR A 39 10.91 -2.63 -5.65
N LEU A 40 9.90 -2.14 -6.37
CA LEU A 40 9.99 -1.75 -7.78
C LEU A 40 9.62 -0.28 -7.95
N PRO A 41 10.16 0.43 -8.96
CA PRO A 41 9.67 1.76 -9.30
C PRO A 41 8.22 1.69 -9.80
N LEU A 42 7.44 2.75 -9.61
CA LEU A 42 6.05 2.83 -10.07
C LEU A 42 5.88 2.49 -11.57
N GLU A 43 6.85 2.84 -12.40
CA GLU A 43 6.88 2.51 -13.84
C GLU A 43 6.78 1.01 -14.12
N GLN A 44 7.24 0.18 -13.18
CA GLN A 44 7.25 -1.28 -13.24
C GLN A 44 6.06 -1.89 -12.47
N ALA A 45 5.00 -1.13 -12.18
CA ALA A 45 3.80 -1.65 -11.53
C ALA A 45 3.20 -2.87 -12.26
N ALA A 46 3.24 -2.89 -13.59
CA ALA A 46 2.77 -4.02 -14.37
C ALA A 46 3.62 -5.29 -14.18
N ASP A 47 4.93 -5.11 -13.95
CA ASP A 47 5.85 -6.22 -13.68
C ASP A 47 5.65 -6.78 -12.26
N ALA A 48 5.25 -5.96 -11.29
CA ALA A 48 4.89 -6.40 -9.93
C ALA A 48 3.69 -7.36 -9.86
N HIS A 49 2.78 -7.29 -10.84
CA HIS A 49 1.60 -8.15 -10.91
C HIS A 49 1.93 -9.59 -11.31
N ARG A 50 2.87 -9.79 -12.25
CA ARG A 50 3.23 -11.14 -12.75
C ARG A 50 3.68 -12.11 -11.65
N PRO A 51 4.60 -11.74 -10.74
CA PRO A 51 4.99 -12.59 -9.62
C PRO A 51 3.84 -12.87 -8.66
N THR A 52 3.00 -11.85 -8.39
CA THR A 52 1.86 -11.94 -7.47
C THR A 52 0.78 -12.91 -8.00
N GLU A 53 0.53 -12.89 -9.31
CA GLU A 53 -0.43 -13.77 -9.98
C GLU A 53 0.08 -15.20 -10.16
N ALA A 54 1.39 -15.39 -10.37
CA ALA A 54 1.98 -16.72 -10.52
C ALA A 54 1.87 -17.58 -9.24
N GLY A 55 1.70 -16.93 -8.08
CA GLY A 55 1.61 -17.59 -6.78
C GLY A 55 2.96 -18.09 -6.26
N GLY A 56 3.03 -18.38 -4.95
CA GLY A 56 4.24 -18.90 -4.30
C GLY A 56 5.20 -17.83 -3.75
N MET A 57 4.87 -16.54 -3.89
CA MET A 57 5.60 -15.48 -3.20
C MET A 57 5.10 -15.28 -1.77
N SER A 58 6.05 -15.19 -0.84
CA SER A 58 5.82 -14.78 0.54
C SER A 58 6.22 -13.33 0.71
N GLY A 59 5.35 -12.52 1.33
CA GLY A 59 5.60 -11.10 1.59
C GLY A 59 4.82 -10.16 0.68
N LYS A 60 5.27 -8.91 0.60
CA LYS A 60 4.65 -7.83 -0.16
C LYS A 60 5.64 -7.29 -1.19
N VAL A 61 5.14 -7.04 -2.41
CA VAL A 61 5.82 -6.21 -3.41
C VAL A 61 5.43 -4.76 -3.14
N VAL A 62 6.42 -3.88 -3.01
CA VAL A 62 6.23 -2.45 -2.74
C VAL A 62 6.58 -1.67 -4.00
N LEU A 63 5.79 -0.65 -4.30
CA LEU A 63 6.09 0.29 -5.38
C LEU A 63 6.58 1.60 -4.80
N GLU A 64 7.79 1.99 -5.20
CA GLU A 64 8.34 3.29 -4.83
C GLU A 64 7.81 4.35 -5.78
N VAL A 65 7.05 5.28 -5.21
CA VAL A 65 6.58 6.48 -5.91
C VAL A 65 7.60 7.57 -5.68
N GLN A 66 8.46 7.84 -6.67
CA GLN A 66 9.34 9.00 -6.59
C GLN A 66 8.47 10.23 -6.79
N HIS A 67 8.46 11.14 -5.80
CA HIS A 67 7.91 12.46 -6.01
C HIS A 67 8.86 13.16 -6.97
N THR A 68 8.51 13.22 -8.24
CA THR A 68 9.05 14.30 -9.07
C THR A 68 8.42 15.56 -8.51
N ASP A 69 9.13 16.22 -7.60
CA ASP A 69 8.98 17.65 -7.36
C ASP A 69 9.31 18.31 -8.71
N GLY A 70 8.34 18.35 -9.61
CA GLY A 70 8.39 19.24 -10.74
C GLY A 70 8.26 20.64 -10.16
N GLU A 71 9.37 21.37 -10.12
CA GLU A 71 9.40 22.82 -9.97
C GLU A 71 8.29 23.43 -10.83
N GLU A 72 7.21 23.87 -10.17
CA GLU A 72 6.25 24.81 -10.74
C GLU A 72 6.93 26.18 -10.83
N ASP A 73 7.78 26.37 -11.85
CA ASP A 73 8.25 27.67 -12.30
C ASP A 73 7.78 27.89 -13.74
N ALA A 74 6.66 28.60 -13.89
CA ALA A 74 6.32 29.47 -15.03
C ALA A 74 5.11 30.37 -14.73
#